data_AF-A0ABD1BXC6-F1
#
_entry.id   AF-A0ABD1BXC6-F1
#
_cell.length_a   1.000
_cell.length_b   1.000
_cell.length_c   1.000
_cell.angle_alpha   90.00
_cell.angle_beta   90.00
_cell.angle_gamma   90.00
#
_symmetry.space_group_name_H-M   'P 1'
#
loop_
_entity.id
_entity.type
_entity.pdbx_description
1 polymer ?
#
loop_
_entity_poly.entity_id
_entity_poly.type
_entity_poly.pdbx_seq_one_letter_code
_entity_poly.pdbx_strand_id
1 'polypeptide(L)'
;MKKLVGLELFSPKKHKSFRYIREEEGDVMVKKIFESAQTQSLVDLRKALFSFTAGIIFRIAFGQNFHECDFIDMDRLEHAACGRVRNQRMQLGID
;
A
#
# COMPACT_ATOMS: atom_id res chain seq x y z
N MET A 1 -23.24 6.08 -3.00
CA MET A 1 -21.81 5.72 -2.77
C MET A 1 -21.63 4.32 -2.20
N LYS A 2 -22.12 3.99 -0.99
CA LYS A 2 -21.88 2.68 -0.32
C LYS A 2 -22.24 1.45 -1.18
N LYS A 3 -23.42 1.45 -1.82
CA LYS A 3 -23.88 0.33 -2.67
C LYS A 3 -23.00 0.11 -3.90
N LEU A 4 -22.56 1.18 -4.57
CA LEU A 4 -21.68 1.11 -5.74
C LEU A 4 -20.31 0.54 -5.37
N VAL A 5 -19.71 1.07 -4.31
CA VAL A 5 -18.41 0.59 -3.79
C VAL A 5 -18.47 -0.88 -3.37
N GLY A 6 -19.55 -1.29 -2.71
CA GLY A 6 -19.76 -2.69 -2.33
C GLY A 6 -19.87 -3.63 -3.54
N LEU A 7 -20.51 -3.21 -4.63
CA LEU A 7 -20.69 -4.03 -5.82
C LEU A 7 -19.47 -4.04 -6.74
N GLU A 8 -18.82 -2.89 -6.93
CA GLU A 8 -17.75 -2.73 -7.91
C GLU A 8 -16.34 -2.95 -7.37
N LEU A 9 -16.11 -2.72 -6.07
CA LEU A 9 -14.79 -2.88 -5.45
C LEU A 9 -14.74 -4.08 -4.51
N PHE A 10 -15.72 -4.21 -3.61
CA PHE A 10 -15.69 -5.21 -2.53
C PHE A 10 -16.57 -6.45 -2.78
N SER A 11 -17.10 -6.61 -3.99
CA SER A 11 -17.84 -7.83 -4.35
C SER A 11 -16.88 -9.02 -4.39
N PRO A 12 -17.30 -10.23 -3.95
CA PRO A 12 -16.46 -11.42 -4.03
C PRO A 12 -15.92 -11.71 -5.44
N LYS A 13 -16.70 -11.37 -6.48
CA LYS A 13 -16.25 -11.50 -7.88
C LYS A 13 -15.07 -10.58 -8.18
N LYS A 14 -15.17 -9.31 -7.78
CA LYS A 14 -14.15 -8.28 -8.00
C LYS A 14 -12.92 -8.52 -7.14
N HIS A 15 -13.10 -8.92 -5.88
CA HIS A 15 -12.00 -9.28 -5.01
C HIS A 15 -11.13 -10.42 -5.58
N LYS A 16 -11.76 -11.40 -6.23
CA LYS A 16 -11.07 -12.47 -6.97
C LYS A 16 -10.38 -11.96 -8.23
N SER A 17 -11.02 -11.09 -9.01
CA SER A 17 -10.40 -10.52 -10.21
C SER A 17 -9.18 -9.64 -9.88
N PHE A 18 -9.15 -8.98 -8.72
CA PHE A 18 -7.99 -8.19 -8.27
C PHE A 18 -6.89 -9.03 -7.60
N ARG A 19 -6.98 -10.36 -7.62
CA ARG A 19 -5.97 -11.23 -7.00
C ARG A 19 -4.59 -10.99 -7.62
N TYR A 20 -4.50 -10.95 -8.95
CA TYR A 20 -3.24 -10.77 -9.66
C TYR A 20 -2.52 -9.47 -9.24
N ILE A 21 -3.28 -8.40 -8.96
CA ILE A 21 -2.70 -7.12 -8.50
C ILE A 21 -1.94 -7.31 -7.20
N ARG A 22 -2.50 -8.05 -6.24
CA ARG A 22 -1.84 -8.29 -4.95
C ARG A 22 -0.61 -9.19 -5.10
N GLU A 23 -0.67 -10.15 -6.01
CA GLU A 23 0.46 -11.05 -6.30
C GLU A 23 1.61 -10.26 -6.94
N GLU A 24 1.32 -9.47 -7.97
CA GLU A 24 2.32 -8.63 -8.63
C GLU A 24 2.92 -7.56 -7.72
N GLU A 25 2.13 -6.85 -6.91
CA GLU A 25 2.71 -5.91 -5.92
C GLU A 25 3.52 -6.66 -4.85
N GLY A 26 3.11 -7.89 -4.51
CA GLY A 26 3.81 -8.74 -3.55
C GLY A 26 5.19 -9.13 -4.08
N ASP A 27 5.27 -9.54 -5.34
CA ASP A 27 6.53 -9.88 -6.01
C ASP A 27 7.47 -8.67 -6.07
N VAL A 28 6.94 -7.47 -6.35
CA VAL A 28 7.73 -6.22 -6.31
C VAL A 28 8.29 -5.97 -4.91
N MET A 29 7.49 -6.13 -3.86
CA MET A 29 7.93 -5.96 -2.48
C MET A 29 9.00 -6.99 -2.09
N VAL A 30 8.76 -8.28 -2.39
CA VAL A 30 9.70 -9.37 -2.09
C VAL A 30 11.02 -9.16 -2.82
N LYS A 31 10.98 -8.75 -4.10
CA LYS A 31 12.18 -8.44 -4.87
C LYS A 31 13.02 -7.34 -4.22
N LYS A 32 12.41 -6.21 -3.81
CA LYS A 32 13.11 -5.12 -3.13
C LYS A 32 13.74 -5.56 -1.80
N ILE A 33 13.02 -6.38 -1.02
CA ILE A 33 13.55 -6.96 0.23
C ILE A 33 14.72 -7.89 -0.06
N PHE A 34 14.61 -8.74 -1.08
CA PHE A 34 15.67 -9.67 -1.48
C PHE A 34 16.95 -8.94 -1.93
N GLU A 35 16.82 -7.88 -2.73
CA GLU A 35 17.93 -7.01 -3.14
C GLU A 35 18.61 -6.34 -1.92
N SER A 36 17.81 -5.88 -0.96
CA SER A 36 18.35 -5.32 0.30
C SER A 36 19.05 -6.38 1.14
N ALA A 37 18.53 -7.62 1.19
CA ALA A 37 19.13 -8.72 1.92
C ALA A 37 20.49 -9.15 1.32
N GLN A 38 20.63 -9.13 -0.01
CA GLN A 38 21.89 -9.42 -0.69
C GLN A 38 23.00 -8.42 -0.32
N THR A 39 22.62 -7.16 -0.07
CA THR A 39 23.54 -6.09 0.36
C THR A 39 23.66 -6.00 1.89
N GLN A 40 22.98 -6.88 2.63
CA GLN A 40 22.87 -6.86 4.09
C GLN A 40 22.38 -5.49 4.63
N SER A 41 21.59 -4.78 3.82
CA SER A 41 21.03 -3.49 4.17
C SER A 41 19.81 -3.62 5.08
N LEU A 42 19.67 -2.69 6.02
CA LEU A 42 18.48 -2.59 6.86
C LEU A 42 17.27 -2.18 6.02
N VAL A 43 16.16 -2.88 6.19
CA VAL A 43 14.90 -2.61 5.49
C VAL A 43 13.92 -1.92 6.43
N ASP A 44 13.43 -0.75 6.03
CA ASP A 44 12.28 -0.14 6.69
C ASP A 44 10.98 -0.83 6.21
N LEU A 45 10.48 -1.74 7.03
CA LEU A 45 9.25 -2.48 6.75
C LEU A 45 8.02 -1.57 6.67
N ARG A 46 8.02 -0.43 7.35
CA ARG A 46 6.90 0.52 7.29
C ARG A 46 6.78 1.07 5.87
N LYS A 47 7.90 1.53 5.31
CA LYS A 47 7.99 2.01 3.92
C LYS A 47 7.64 0.91 2.92
N ALA A 48 8.13 -0.31 3.13
CA ALA A 48 7.86 -1.44 2.25
C ALA A 48 6.35 -1.79 2.21
N LEU A 49 5.72 -1.94 3.39
CA LEU A 49 4.29 -2.26 3.49
C LEU A 49 3.41 -1.12 3.00
N PHE A 50 3.83 0.12 3.23
CA PHE A 50 3.13 1.29 2.72
C PHE A 50 3.15 1.32 1.19
N SER A 51 4.32 1.12 0.57
CA SER A 51 4.48 1.02 -0.88
C SER A 51 3.65 -0.12 -1.48
N PHE A 52 3.65 -1.29 -0.85
CA PHE A 52 2.82 -2.43 -1.25
C PHE A 52 1.32 -2.10 -1.23
N THR A 53 0.85 -1.49 -0.14
CA THR A 53 -0.57 -1.13 0.02
C THR A 53 -0.97 -0.03 -0.96
N ALA A 54 -0.13 0.99 -1.14
CA ALA A 54 -0.33 2.06 -2.10
C ALA A 54 -0.40 1.52 -3.53
N GLY A 55 0.52 0.62 -3.91
CA GLY A 55 0.50 -0.10 -5.19
C GLY A 55 -0.84 -0.76 -5.50
N ILE A 56 -1.35 -1.53 -4.53
CA ILE A 56 -2.65 -2.22 -4.68
C ILE A 56 -3.78 -1.20 -4.87
N ILE A 57 -3.85 -0.18 -4.01
CA ILE A 57 -4.92 0.83 -4.05
C ILE A 57 -4.87 1.58 -5.37
N PHE A 58 -3.68 1.95 -5.85
CA PHE A 58 -3.54 2.72 -7.08
C PHE A 58 -4.00 1.96 -8.31
N ARG A 59 -3.62 0.68 -8.39
CA ARG A 59 -4.07 -0.18 -9.48
C ARG A 59 -5.56 -0.49 -9.42
N ILE A 60 -6.14 -0.69 -8.24
CA ILE A 60 -7.57 -0.99 -8.09
C ILE A 60 -8.45 0.26 -8.27
N ALA A 61 -8.10 1.38 -7.64
CA ALA A 61 -8.95 2.57 -7.58
C ALA A 61 -8.74 3.53 -8.76
N PHE A 62 -7.50 3.64 -9.26
CA PHE A 62 -7.14 4.59 -10.31
C PHE A 62 -6.72 3.91 -11.62
N GLY A 63 -6.48 2.59 -11.62
CA GLY A 63 -5.98 1.87 -12.79
C GLY A 63 -4.55 2.26 -13.18
N GLN A 64 -3.80 2.86 -12.26
CA GLN A 64 -2.43 3.37 -12.51
C GLN A 64 -1.41 2.60 -11.69
N ASN A 65 -0.19 2.46 -12.23
CA ASN A 65 0.93 1.89 -11.49
C ASN A 65 1.49 2.95 -10.54
N PHE A 66 1.46 2.64 -9.25
CA PHE A 66 1.96 3.52 -8.20
C PHE A 66 3.44 3.88 -8.37
N HIS A 67 4.26 2.91 -8.79
CA HIS A 67 5.71 3.10 -8.90
C HIS A 67 6.11 3.92 -10.13
N GLU A 68 5.16 4.26 -11.01
CA GLU A 68 5.35 5.09 -12.21
C GLU A 68 4.77 6.50 -12.03
N CYS A 69 4.17 6.81 -10.87
CA CYS A 69 3.60 8.12 -10.61
C CYS A 69 4.67 9.11 -10.11
N ASP A 70 5.23 9.91 -11.02
CA ASP A 70 6.24 10.93 -10.70
C ASP A 70 5.75 12.05 -9.76
N PHE A 71 4.43 12.25 -9.67
CA PHE A 71 3.83 13.33 -8.89
C PHE A 71 3.55 12.95 -7.42
N ILE A 72 3.75 11.69 -7.03
CA ILE A 72 3.41 11.22 -5.68
C ILE A 72 4.66 11.12 -4.81
N ASP A 73 4.79 12.07 -3.90
CA ASP A 73 5.77 12.01 -2.83
C ASP A 73 5.35 10.96 -1.79
N MET A 74 6.08 9.84 -1.80
CA MET A 74 5.86 8.70 -0.91
C MET A 74 6.03 9.04 0.56
N ASP A 75 7.06 9.81 0.90
CA ASP A 75 7.36 10.14 2.29
C ASP A 75 6.28 11.08 2.84
N ARG A 76 5.76 12.00 2.03
CA ARG A 76 4.63 12.86 2.40
C ARG A 76 3.33 12.07 2.52
N LEU A 77 3.06 11.15 1.59
CA LEU A 77 1.84 10.34 1.62
C LEU A 77 1.84 9.38 2.83
N GLU A 78 2.97 8.74 3.11
CA GLU A 78 3.16 7.90 4.29
C GLU A 78 2.98 8.71 5.58
N HIS A 79 3.60 9.90 5.67
CA HIS A 79 3.41 10.79 6.82
C HIS A 79 1.96 11.21 7.01
N ALA A 80 1.23 11.52 5.94
CA ALA A 80 -0.18 11.88 6.02
C ALA A 80 -1.06 10.69 6.43
N ALA A 81 -0.74 9.48 5.97
CA ALA A 81 -1.46 8.27 6.31
C ALA A 81 -1.18 7.80 7.75
N CYS A 82 0.10 7.67 8.12
CA CYS A 82 0.55 7.20 9.43
C CYS A 82 0.46 8.27 10.53
N GLY A 83 0.54 9.56 10.18
CA GLY A 83 0.40 10.68 11.11
C GLY A 83 -0.94 10.70 11.85
N ARG A 84 -2.02 10.24 11.21
CA ARG A 84 -3.33 10.08 11.88
C ARG A 84 -3.32 8.99 12.95
N VAL A 85 -2.64 7.87 12.70
CA VAL A 85 -2.56 6.75 13.66
C VAL A 85 -1.80 7.15 14.92
N ARG A 86 -0.72 7.92 14.77
CA ARG A 86 0.06 8.46 15.91
C ARG A 86 -0.76 9.43 16.76
N ASN A 87 -1.47 10.36 16.14
CA ASN A 87 -2.30 11.33 16.86
C ASN A 87 -3.46 10.63 17.59
N GLN A 88 -4.02 9.57 17.00
CA GLN A 88 -5.06 8.75 17.63
C GLN A 88 -4.53 7.90 18.81
N ARG A 89 -3.30 7.36 18.73
CA ARG A 89 -2.64 6.70 19.89
C ARG A 89 -2.37 7.70 21.03
N MET A 90 -1.90 8.90 20.70
CA MET A 90 -1.65 9.96 21.68
C MET A 90 -2.94 10.39 22.39
N GLN A 91 -4.07 10.42 21.67
CA GLN A 91 -5.40 10.70 22.25
C GLN A 91 -5.97 9.54 23.07
N LEU A 92 -5.56 8.29 22.80
CA LEU A 92 -6.02 7.10 23.50
C LEU A 92 -5.08 6.66 24.66
N GLY A 93 -3.96 7.34 24.88
CA GLY A 93 -3.03 7.05 25.97
C GLY A 93 -2.43 5.65 25.90
N ILE A 94 -2.23 5.11 24.69
CA ILE A 94 -1.59 3.82 24.47
C ILE A 94 -0.14 4.08 24.02
N ASP A 95 0.80 3.92 24.95
CA ASP A 95 2.25 3.93 24.67
C ASP A 95 2.67 2.71 23.83
#